data_AF-A0A2Z5UMD8-F1
#
_entry.id   AF-A0A2Z5UMD8-F1
#
_cell.length_a   1.000
_cell.length_b   1.000
_cell.length_c   1.000
_cell.angle_alpha   90.00
_cell.angle_beta   90.00
_cell.angle_gamma   90.00
#
_symmetry.space_group_name_H-M   'P 1'
#
loop_
_entity.id
_entity.type
_entity.pdbx_description
1 polymer ?
#
loop_
_entity_poly.entity_id
_entity_poly.type
_entity_poly.pdbx_seq_one_letter_code
_entity_poly.pdbx_strand_id
1 'polypeptide(L)'
;MSAQPGEDQLRLFVAIDRTSKFAFVELQQQADKMIAAQFLRNLIEAVPYAIHTVLTDNGIQFTNMAHHKYAFHHIFDRVCDEHGIEHRLTKVKHPWTNGQSLPPRRRGSKG
;
A
#
# COMPACT_ATOMS: atom_id res chain seq x y z
N MET A 1 8.40 -1.60 21.99
CA MET A 1 7.24 -0.67 22.08
C MET A 1 6.83 -0.32 20.66
N SER A 2 5.76 -0.93 20.16
CA SER A 2 5.20 -0.64 18.83
C SER A 2 4.43 0.68 18.91
N ALA A 3 4.88 1.69 18.19
CA ALA A 3 4.17 2.97 18.09
C ALA A 3 2.82 2.74 17.40
N GLN A 4 1.74 2.99 18.14
CA GLN A 4 0.42 3.21 17.55
C GLN A 4 0.51 4.51 16.74
N PRO A 5 0.08 4.55 15.47
CA PRO A 5 -0.01 5.82 14.74
C PRO A 5 -0.98 6.73 15.51
N GLY A 6 -0.55 7.96 15.81
CA GLY A 6 -1.42 8.96 16.41
C GLY A 6 -2.57 9.28 15.45
N GLU A 7 -3.75 9.60 16.00
CA GLU A 7 -4.99 9.82 15.24
C GLU A 7 -4.89 10.94 14.18
N ASP A 8 -3.83 11.74 14.22
CA ASP A 8 -3.56 12.85 13.29
C ASP A 8 -2.58 12.52 12.14
N GLN A 9 -2.10 11.28 12.01
CA GLN A 9 -1.13 10.93 10.95
C GLN A 9 -1.81 10.31 9.74
N LEU A 10 -2.04 11.13 8.70
CA LEU A 10 -2.46 10.67 7.39
C LEU A 10 -1.40 9.77 6.74
N ARG A 11 -1.87 8.76 6.01
CA ARG A 11 -1.09 7.78 5.27
C ARG A 11 -1.40 7.94 3.79
N LEU A 12 -0.33 7.93 3.00
CA LEU A 12 -0.39 8.16 1.56
C LEU A 12 -0.37 6.81 0.84
N PHE A 13 -1.40 6.54 0.03
CA PHE A 13 -1.38 5.47 -0.95
C PHE A 13 -1.05 6.08 -2.32
N VAL A 14 -0.09 5.49 -3.01
CA VAL A 14 0.40 5.98 -4.31
C VAL A 14 0.52 4.81 -5.27
N ALA A 15 -0.08 4.93 -6.44
CA ALA A 15 0.16 4.07 -7.58
C ALA A 15 0.88 4.86 -8.66
N ILE A 16 1.97 4.31 -9.19
CA ILE A 16 2.75 4.94 -10.26
C ILE A 16 2.75 3.99 -11.45
N ASP A 17 2.20 4.43 -12.57
CA ASP A 17 2.37 3.72 -13.83
C ASP A 17 3.78 3.98 -14.38
N ARG A 18 4.56 2.90 -14.50
CA ARG A 18 5.94 2.94 -14.98
C ARG A 18 6.06 3.38 -16.44
N THR A 19 5.01 3.15 -17.23
CA THR A 19 4.97 3.42 -18.67
C THR A 19 4.52 4.86 -18.95
N SER A 20 3.31 5.23 -18.51
CA SER A 20 2.74 6.55 -18.82
C SER A 20 3.25 7.69 -17.92
N LYS A 21 3.96 7.37 -16.82
CA LYS A 21 4.33 8.33 -15.75
C LYS A 21 3.12 8.93 -15.02
N PHE A 22 1.93 8.37 -15.19
CA PHE A 22 0.75 8.72 -14.42
C PHE A 22 0.92 8.29 -12.95
N ALA A 23 0.46 9.13 -12.03
CA ALA A 23 0.41 8.82 -10.61
C ALA A 23 -1.00 9.06 -10.06
N PHE A 24 -1.52 8.09 -9.32
CA PHE A 24 -2.79 8.17 -8.60
C PHE A 24 -2.51 8.13 -7.10
N VAL A 25 -3.16 9.00 -6.34
CA VAL A 25 -2.83 9.25 -4.93
C VAL A 25 -4.09 9.40 -4.10
N GLU A 26 -4.11 8.75 -2.93
CA GLU A 26 -5.13 8.94 -1.90
C GLU A 26 -4.50 9.17 -0.52
N LEU A 27 -5.11 10.05 0.27
CA LEU A 27 -4.77 10.28 1.66
C LEU A 27 -5.80 9.57 2.54
N GLN A 28 -5.31 8.74 3.47
CA GLN A 28 -6.14 7.89 4.31
C GLN A 28 -5.71 8.04 5.77
N GLN A 29 -6.65 8.05 6.71
CA GLN A 29 -6.31 8.09 8.15
C GLN A 29 -5.61 6.80 8.60
N GLN A 30 -5.87 5.70 7.89
CA GLN A 30 -5.31 4.39 8.20
C GLN A 30 -4.71 3.74 6.95
N ALA A 31 -3.85 2.74 7.16
CA ALA A 31 -3.35 1.89 6.09
C ALA A 31 -3.49 0.44 6.52
N ASP A 32 -4.71 -0.05 6.36
CA ASP A 32 -5.06 -1.45 6.51
C ASP A 32 -5.39 -2.08 5.14
N LYS A 33 -5.61 -3.39 5.15
CA LYS A 33 -5.90 -4.17 3.95
C LYS A 33 -7.22 -3.79 3.25
N MET A 34 -8.22 -3.29 3.98
CA MET A 34 -9.50 -2.88 3.39
C MET A 34 -9.31 -1.58 2.61
N ILE A 35 -8.57 -0.63 3.20
CA ILE A 35 -8.21 0.62 2.54
C ILE A 35 -7.35 0.36 1.29
N ALA A 36 -6.37 -0.55 1.37
CA ALA A 36 -5.57 -0.92 0.21
C ALA A 36 -6.40 -1.53 -0.94
N ALA A 37 -7.37 -2.39 -0.61
CA ALA A 37 -8.29 -2.95 -1.60
C ALA A 37 -9.20 -1.87 -2.21
N GLN A 38 -9.70 -0.93 -1.40
CA GLN A 38 -10.51 0.18 -1.90
C GLN A 38 -9.69 1.11 -2.82
N PHE A 39 -8.45 1.41 -2.43
CA PHE A 39 -7.52 2.18 -3.25
C PHE A 39 -7.31 1.55 -4.63
N LEU A 40 -7.16 0.22 -4.71
CA LEU A 40 -7.05 -0.48 -5.99
C LEU A 40 -8.33 -0.35 -6.83
N ARG A 41 -9.53 -0.48 -6.23
CA ARG A 41 -10.80 -0.27 -6.95
C ARG A 41 -10.90 1.14 -7.53
N ASN A 42 -10.60 2.15 -6.71
CA ASN A 42 -10.63 3.54 -7.13
C ASN A 42 -9.60 3.81 -8.25
N LEU A 43 -8.40 3.21 -8.16
CA LEU A 43 -7.39 3.29 -9.21
C LEU A 43 -7.91 2.70 -10.54
N ILE A 44 -8.53 1.50 -10.49
CA ILE A 44 -9.09 0.83 -11.68
C ILE A 44 -10.15 1.70 -12.34
N GLU A 45 -11.02 2.36 -11.57
CA GLU A 45 -12.04 3.26 -12.08
C GLU A 45 -11.44 4.56 -12.66
N ALA A 46 -10.32 5.03 -12.11
CA ALA A 46 -9.73 6.32 -12.48
C ALA A 46 -8.89 6.28 -13.77
N VAL A 47 -8.33 5.13 -14.13
CA VAL A 47 -7.45 5.03 -15.31
C VAL A 47 -8.22 4.61 -16.57
N PRO A 48 -7.95 5.20 -17.75
CA PRO A 48 -8.66 4.88 -18.98
C PRO A 48 -8.12 3.63 -19.70
N TYR A 49 -7.45 2.73 -18.97
CA TYR A 49 -6.80 1.54 -19.53
C TYR A 49 -6.88 0.35 -18.56
N ALA A 50 -6.79 -0.86 -19.10
CA ALA A 50 -6.73 -2.06 -18.28
C ALA A 50 -5.38 -2.16 -17.54
N ILE A 51 -5.44 -2.38 -16.23
CA ILE A 51 -4.27 -2.73 -15.43
C ILE A 51 -4.06 -4.24 -15.56
N HIS A 52 -2.89 -4.67 -16.02
CA HIS A 52 -2.59 -6.11 -16.16
C HIS A 52 -1.75 -6.65 -15.01
N THR A 53 -0.95 -5.80 -14.37
CA THR A 53 -0.06 -6.22 -13.29
C THR A 53 0.09 -5.11 -12.27
N VAL A 54 -0.02 -5.46 -10.99
CA VAL A 54 0.32 -4.58 -9.86
C VAL A 54 1.53 -5.15 -9.14
N LEU A 55 2.48 -4.28 -8.80
CA LEU A 55 3.68 -4.64 -8.03
C LEU A 55 3.67 -3.90 -6.70
N THR A 56 3.56 -4.60 -5.57
CA THR A 56 3.61 -4.01 -4.21
C THR A 56 4.79 -4.53 -3.40
N ASP A 57 5.01 -3.96 -2.22
CA ASP A 57 5.84 -4.60 -1.21
C ASP A 57 5.09 -5.74 -0.49
N ASN A 58 5.81 -6.44 0.39
CA ASN A 58 5.26 -7.51 1.23
C ASN A 58 4.55 -6.97 2.49
N GLY A 59 4.06 -5.73 2.46
CA GLY A 59 3.35 -5.10 3.56
C GLY A 59 2.03 -5.82 3.88
N ILE A 60 1.63 -5.78 5.14
CA ILE A 60 0.38 -6.39 5.62
C ILE A 60 -0.89 -5.80 4.98
N GLN A 61 -0.76 -4.66 4.30
CA GLN A 61 -1.80 -4.02 3.52
C GLN A 61 -2.08 -4.74 2.20
N PHE A 62 -1.09 -5.47 1.67
CA PHE A 62 -1.15 -6.06 0.33
C PHE A 62 -1.09 -7.59 0.36
N THR A 63 -0.53 -8.19 1.41
CA THR A 63 -0.40 -9.64 1.53
C THR A 63 -0.59 -10.16 2.95
N ASN A 64 -0.99 -11.43 3.07
CA ASN A 64 -1.04 -12.13 4.34
C ASN A 64 0.37 -12.37 4.91
N MET A 65 0.52 -12.34 6.23
CA MET A 65 1.79 -12.70 6.86
C MET A 65 2.10 -14.18 6.64
N ALA A 66 3.36 -14.50 6.35
CA ALA A 66 3.79 -15.85 5.98
C ALA A 66 3.46 -16.95 7.02
N HIS A 67 3.32 -16.59 8.30
CA HIS A 67 2.99 -17.55 9.36
C HIS A 67 1.48 -17.81 9.50
N HIS A 68 0.61 -17.04 8.83
CA HIS A 68 -0.83 -17.27 8.81
C HIS A 68 -1.21 -18.34 7.77
N LYS A 69 -0.89 -19.60 8.07
CA LYS A 69 -1.06 -20.76 7.16
C LYS A 69 -2.50 -21.00 6.70
N TYR A 70 -3.48 -20.57 7.48
CA TYR A 70 -4.92 -20.75 7.21
C TYR A 70 -5.64 -19.43 6.95
N ALA A 71 -4.91 -18.37 6.61
CA ALA A 71 -5.54 -17.12 6.21
C ALA A 71 -6.35 -17.32 4.93
N PHE A 72 -7.56 -16.76 4.91
CA PHE A 72 -8.32 -16.60 3.68
C PHE A 72 -7.53 -15.79 2.64
N HIS A 73 -7.90 -15.94 1.37
CA HIS A 73 -7.32 -15.17 0.28
C HIS A 73 -7.36 -13.67 0.61
N HIS A 74 -6.21 -12.99 0.45
CA HIS A 74 -6.08 -11.61 0.89
C HIS A 74 -7.08 -10.73 0.14
N ILE A 75 -7.67 -9.72 0.79
CA ILE A 75 -8.69 -8.89 0.15
C ILE A 75 -8.14 -8.12 -1.05
N PHE A 76 -6.88 -7.72 -0.99
CA PHE A 76 -6.20 -7.08 -2.13
C PHE A 76 -6.08 -8.05 -3.31
N ASP A 77 -5.65 -9.29 -3.05
CA ASP A 77 -5.56 -10.34 -4.08
C ASP A 77 -6.93 -10.66 -4.68
N ARG A 78 -8.00 -10.67 -3.87
CA ARG A 78 -9.37 -10.86 -4.38
C ARG A 78 -9.80 -9.77 -5.37
N VAL A 79 -9.48 -8.50 -5.10
CA VAL A 79 -9.76 -7.42 -6.05
C VAL A 79 -8.93 -7.60 -7.32
N CYS A 80 -7.67 -8.02 -7.19
CA CYS A 80 -6.86 -8.34 -8.36
C CYS A 80 -7.50 -9.44 -9.22
N ASP A 81 -7.94 -10.56 -8.61
CA ASP A 81 -8.58 -11.68 -9.30
C ASP A 81 -9.88 -11.25 -10.00
N GLU A 82 -10.74 -10.50 -9.32
CA GLU A 82 -12.02 -9.98 -9.84
C GLU A 82 -11.84 -9.17 -11.12
N HIS A 83 -10.68 -8.52 -11.27
CA HIS A 83 -10.35 -7.66 -12.42
C HIS A 83 -9.30 -8.27 -13.37
N GLY A 84 -8.91 -9.54 -13.17
CA GLY A 84 -7.92 -10.21 -14.02
C GLY A 84 -6.52 -9.58 -13.94
N ILE A 85 -6.17 -9.00 -12.80
CA ILE A 85 -4.90 -8.32 -12.54
C ILE A 85 -3.93 -9.32 -11.90
N GLU A 86 -2.75 -9.46 -12.48
CA GLU A 86 -1.68 -10.23 -11.83
C GLU A 86 -1.07 -9.42 -10.68
N HIS A 87 -1.18 -9.92 -9.45
CA HIS A 87 -0.50 -9.32 -8.31
C HIS A 87 0.90 -9.92 -8.12
N ARG A 88 1.93 -9.06 -8.13
CA ARG A 88 3.31 -9.42 -7.85
C ARG A 88 3.80 -8.71 -6.61
N LEU A 89 4.59 -9.43 -5.81
CA LEU A 89 5.30 -8.85 -4.68
C LEU A 89 6.74 -8.57 -5.08
N THR A 90 7.28 -7.43 -4.64
CA THR A 90 8.71 -7.18 -4.72
C THR A 90 9.45 -8.25 -3.93
N LYS A 91 10.61 -8.67 -4.45
CA LYS A 91 11.52 -9.51 -3.66
C LYS A 91 11.77 -8.82 -2.34
N VAL A 92 11.77 -9.57 -1.24
CA VAL A 92 12.22 -9.07 0.07
C VAL A 92 13.64 -8.54 -0.11
N LYS A 93 13.74 -7.24 -0.33
CA LYS A 93 14.96 -6.47 -0.19
C LYS A 93 14.76 -5.68 1.08
N HIS A 94 15.83 -5.64 1.85
CA HIS A 94 15.88 -5.21 3.23
C HIS A 94 14.99 -4.00 3.59
N PRO A 95 14.62 -3.84 4.87
CA PRO A 95 13.62 -2.86 5.34
C PRO A 95 13.82 -1.41 4.89
N TRP A 96 15.02 -1.01 4.45
CA TRP A 96 15.36 0.36 4.08
C TRP A 96 14.95 0.77 2.64
N THR A 97 14.43 -0.15 1.81
CA THR A 97 13.84 0.21 0.50
C THR A 97 12.34 0.50 0.55
N ASN A 98 11.67 0.14 1.66
CA ASN A 98 10.29 0.52 1.89
C ASN A 98 10.31 1.93 2.48
N GLY A 99 10.05 2.93 1.62
CA GLY A 99 9.87 4.35 1.91
C GLY A 99 10.31 4.82 3.31
N GLN A 100 11.47 5.48 3.36
CA GLN A 100 12.03 6.12 4.53
C GLN A 100 10.94 6.80 5.38
N SER A 101 10.50 6.13 6.44
CA SER A 101 9.74 6.75 7.51
C SER A 101 10.71 7.65 8.26
N LEU A 102 10.99 8.84 7.71
CA LEU A 102 11.60 9.91 8.48
C LEU A 102 10.66 10.18 9.65
N PRO A 103 11.05 9.90 10.92
CA PRO A 103 10.28 10.44 12.03
C PRO A 103 10.33 11.96 11.91
N PRO A 104 9.23 12.69 12.22
CA PRO A 104 9.26 14.14 12.21
C PRO A 104 10.39 14.61 13.12
N ARG A 105 11.31 15.42 12.59
CA ARG A 105 12.31 16.10 13.42
C ARG A 105 11.54 16.97 14.39
N ARG A 106 11.52 16.60 15.67
CA ARG A 106 11.02 17.48 16.73
C ARG A 106 11.85 18.76 16.68
N ARG A 107 11.21 19.85 16.26
CA ARG A 107 11.78 21.20 16.41
C ARG A 107 11.80 21.46 17.91
N GLY A 108 12.99 21.51 18.51
CA GLY A 108 13.13 21.82 19.94
C GLY A 108 12.60 23.21 20.22
N SER A 109 11.75 23.34 21.24
CA SER A 109 11.50 24.64 21.86
C SER A 109 12.77 25.08 22.57
N LYS A 110 13.31 26.24 22.21
CA LYS A 110 14.22 26.96 23.10
C LYS A 110 13.36 27.92 23.91
N GLY A 111 13.36 27.72 25.23
CA GLY A 111 13.16 28.80 26.18
C GLY A 111 14.45 29.59 26.35
#